data_AF-A0A369W2Q0-F1
#
_entry.id   AF-A0A369W2Q0-F1
#
_cell.length_a   1.000
_cell.length_b   1.000
_cell.length_c   1.000
_cell.angle_alpha   90.00
_cell.angle_beta   90.00
_cell.angle_gamma   90.00
#
_symmetry.space_group_name_H-M   'P 1'
#
loop_
_entity.id
_entity.type
_entity.pdbx_description
1 polymer ?
#
loop_
_entity_poly.entity_id
_entity_poly.type
_entity_poly.pdbx_seq_one_letter_code
_entity_poly.pdbx_strand_id
1 'polypeptide(L)'
;MPTRVKRPSILVKLSITVGLIAFQGYLGYHVVTGAFGIESQRAMFDQIQILEAQHAALQTEIESYEHRIALLNPRKLDPDLLTERARALLGLVHPDDVLVAPEAIVN
;
A
#
# COMPACT_ATOMS: atom_id res chain seq x y z
N MET A 1 -71.08 -24.45 -39.45
CA MET A 1 -69.68 -24.76 -39.03
C MET A 1 -69.41 -24.03 -37.72
N PRO A 2 -69.33 -24.70 -36.55
CA PRO A 2 -69.00 -24.00 -35.32
C PRO A 2 -67.47 -23.88 -35.17
N THR A 3 -66.96 -22.66 -35.12
CA THR A 3 -65.55 -22.36 -34.83
C THR A 3 -65.34 -22.34 -33.31
N ARG A 4 -64.59 -23.31 -32.79
CA ARG A 4 -64.32 -23.45 -31.36
C ARG A 4 -63.18 -22.50 -30.95
N VAL A 5 -63.53 -21.32 -30.46
CA VAL A 5 -62.54 -20.36 -29.92
C VAL A 5 -62.08 -20.85 -28.55
N LYS A 6 -60.79 -21.21 -28.45
CA LYS A 6 -60.12 -21.62 -27.21
C LYS A 6 -60.02 -20.39 -26.30
N ARG A 7 -60.81 -20.33 -25.22
CA ARG A 7 -60.77 -19.20 -24.27
C ARG A 7 -59.34 -19.08 -23.70
N PRO A 8 -58.74 -17.88 -23.69
CA PRO A 8 -57.40 -17.70 -23.17
C PRO A 8 -57.40 -18.03 -21.67
N SER A 9 -56.39 -18.80 -21.25
CA SER A 9 -56.29 -19.28 -19.87
C SER A 9 -55.94 -18.14 -18.92
N ILE A 10 -56.96 -17.57 -18.27
CA ILE A 10 -56.81 -16.56 -17.22
C ILE A 10 -55.92 -17.08 -16.07
N LEU A 11 -55.95 -18.39 -15.83
CA LEU A 11 -55.12 -19.05 -14.83
C LEU A 11 -53.62 -18.90 -15.13
N VAL A 12 -53.21 -18.99 -16.39
CA VAL A 12 -51.81 -18.78 -16.79
C VAL A 12 -51.38 -17.32 -16.58
N LYS A 13 -52.27 -16.38 -16.86
CA LYS A 13 -51.99 -14.96 -16.62
C LYS A 13 -51.82 -14.69 -15.12
N LEU A 14 -52.70 -15.26 -14.30
CA LEU A 14 -52.67 -15.09 -12.85
C LEU A 14 -51.43 -15.76 -12.22
N SER A 15 -51.04 -16.95 -12.67
CA SER A 15 -49.81 -17.60 -12.20
C SER A 15 -48.55 -16.80 -12.56
N ILE A 16 -48.52 -16.22 -13.76
CA ILE A 16 -47.40 -15.36 -14.19
C ILE A 16 -47.33 -14.10 -13.32
N THR A 17 -48.44 -13.41 -13.08
CA THR A 17 -48.46 -12.21 -12.23
C THR A 17 -48.00 -12.49 -10.81
N VAL A 18 -48.50 -13.58 -10.20
CA VAL A 18 -48.11 -13.98 -8.84
C VAL A 18 -46.61 -14.33 -8.79
N GLY A 19 -46.10 -15.06 -9.78
CA GLY A 19 -44.67 -15.38 -9.87
C GLY A 19 -43.80 -14.13 -10.00
N LEU A 20 -44.25 -13.13 -10.75
CA LEU A 20 -43.52 -11.88 -10.96
C LEU A 20 -43.46 -11.03 -9.67
N ILE A 21 -44.55 -10.97 -8.92
CA ILE A 21 -44.60 -10.30 -7.60
C ILE A 21 -43.69 -11.00 -6.60
N ALA A 22 -43.72 -12.34 -6.55
CA ALA A 22 -42.84 -13.11 -5.68
C ALA A 22 -41.36 -12.91 -6.03
N PHE A 23 -41.03 -12.86 -7.32
CA PHE A 23 -39.68 -12.58 -7.79
C PHE A 23 -39.20 -11.17 -7.40
N GLN A 24 -40.05 -10.15 -7.54
CA GLN A 24 -39.76 -8.79 -7.10
C GLN A 24 -39.54 -8.72 -5.58
N GLY A 25 -40.37 -9.42 -4.79
CA GLY A 25 -40.19 -9.52 -3.33
C GLY A 25 -38.90 -10.22 -2.94
N TYR A 26 -38.55 -11.31 -3.62
CA TYR A 26 -37.29 -12.04 -3.42
C TYR A 26 -36.08 -11.16 -3.74
N LEU A 27 -36.09 -10.45 -4.87
CA LEU A 27 -35.04 -9.49 -5.22
C LEU A 27 -34.95 -8.36 -4.20
N GLY A 28 -36.08 -7.78 -3.76
CA GLY A 28 -36.10 -6.74 -2.73
C GLY A 28 -35.49 -7.21 -1.40
N TYR A 29 -35.83 -8.42 -0.96
CA TYR A 29 -35.26 -9.03 0.24
C TYR A 29 -33.74 -9.31 0.09
N HIS A 30 -33.33 -9.79 -1.09
CA HIS A 30 -31.92 -10.05 -1.39
C HIS A 30 -31.10 -8.78 -1.59
N VAL A 31 -31.68 -7.64 -1.99
CA VAL A 31 -30.98 -6.34 -2.01
C VAL A 31 -30.66 -5.87 -0.59
N VAL A 32 -31.53 -6.16 0.38
CA VAL A 32 -31.30 -5.81 1.79
C VAL A 32 -30.32 -6.79 2.46
N THR A 33 -30.34 -8.07 2.06
CA THR A 33 -29.50 -9.13 2.65
C THR A 33 -28.14 -9.30 1.93
N GLY A 34 -28.04 -8.89 0.67
CA GLY A 34 -26.89 -9.17 -0.19
C GLY A 34 -25.87 -8.03 -0.18
N ALA A 35 -24.73 -8.25 0.49
CA ALA A 35 -23.41 -7.60 0.34
C ALA A 35 -23.28 -6.06 0.42
N PHE A 36 -24.34 -5.28 0.21
CA PHE A 36 -24.42 -3.82 0.30
C PHE A 36 -25.18 -3.34 1.54
N GLY A 37 -25.30 -4.21 2.56
CA GLY A 37 -25.84 -3.82 3.85
C GLY A 37 -25.02 -2.65 4.40
N ILE A 38 -25.69 -1.66 5.00
CA ILE A 38 -25.06 -0.46 5.60
C ILE A 38 -23.90 -0.85 6.55
N GLU A 39 -23.96 -2.04 7.14
CA GLU A 39 -22.94 -2.60 8.00
C GLU A 39 -21.65 -3.05 7.27
N SER A 40 -21.75 -3.68 6.09
CA SER A 40 -20.56 -4.05 5.29
C SER A 40 -19.85 -2.82 4.73
N GLN A 41 -20.62 -1.77 4.44
CA GLN A 41 -20.07 -0.50 4.00
C GLN A 41 -19.24 0.17 5.09
N ARG A 42 -19.70 0.15 6.35
CA ARG A 42 -18.93 0.67 7.50
C ARG A 42 -17.64 -0.12 7.73
N ALA A 43 -17.72 -1.44 7.74
CA ALA A 43 -16.53 -2.28 7.91
C ALA A 43 -15.49 -2.05 6.79
N MET A 44 -15.92 -1.80 5.55
CA MET A 44 -15.02 -1.42 4.46
C MET A 44 -14.39 -0.05 4.68
N PHE A 45 -15.17 0.96 5.10
CA PHE A 45 -14.63 2.29 5.38
C PHE A 45 -13.64 2.28 6.54
N ASP A 46 -13.88 1.47 7.58
CA ASP A 46 -12.94 1.32 8.69
C ASP A 46 -11.64 0.65 8.25
N GLN A 47 -11.71 -0.37 7.38
CA GLN A 47 -10.53 -1.00 6.80
C GLN A 47 -9.71 -0.05 5.92
N ILE A 48 -10.38 0.80 5.14
CA ILE A 48 -9.71 1.84 4.34
C ILE A 48 -8.93 2.79 5.24
N GLN A 49 -9.55 3.31 6.31
CA GLN A 49 -8.87 4.20 7.24
C GLN A 49 -7.67 3.55 7.92
N ILE A 50 -7.79 2.28 8.31
CA ILE A 50 -6.67 1.53 8.91
C ILE A 50 -5.51 1.38 7.90
N LEU A 51 -5.82 1.01 6.66
CA LEU A 51 -4.80 0.85 5.62
C LEU A 51 -4.12 2.17 5.27
N GLU A 52 -4.89 3.26 5.16
CA GLU A 52 -4.33 4.60 4.91
C GLU A 52 -3.40 5.04 6.04
N ALA A 53 -3.77 4.79 7.31
CA ALA A 53 -2.92 5.10 8.45
C ALA A 53 -1.62 4.28 8.43
N GLN A 54 -1.70 2.98 8.11
CA GLN A 54 -0.51 2.13 7.97
C GLN A 54 0.39 2.60 6.83
N HIS A 55 -0.21 2.97 5.69
CA HIS A 55 0.52 3.48 4.55
C HIS A 55 1.25 4.79 4.88
N ALA A 56 0.58 5.73 5.56
CA ALA A 56 1.18 6.99 5.98
C ALA A 56 2.36 6.79 6.96
N ALA A 57 2.21 5.85 7.91
CA ALA A 57 3.27 5.51 8.84
C ALA A 57 4.50 4.92 8.13
N LEU A 58 4.27 3.97 7.21
CA LEU A 58 5.35 3.35 6.45
C LEU A 58 6.03 4.34 5.50
N GLN A 59 5.26 5.22 4.87
CA GLN A 59 5.80 6.28 4.00
C GLN A 59 6.72 7.22 4.77
N THR A 60 6.35 7.60 6.00
CA THR A 60 7.19 8.43 6.87
C THR A 60 8.51 7.73 7.20
N GLU A 61 8.46 6.42 7.45
CA GLU A 61 9.66 5.63 7.71
C GLU A 61 10.58 5.58 6.48
N ILE A 62 10.01 5.35 5.29
CA ILE A 62 10.74 5.39 4.02
C ILE A 62 11.43 6.74 3.82
N GLU A 63 10.71 7.86 4.00
CA GLU A 63 11.28 9.20 3.86
C GLU A 63 12.43 9.45 4.84
N SER A 64 12.32 8.92 6.06
CA SER A 64 13.40 9.03 7.06
C SER A 64 14.66 8.26 6.62
N TYR A 65 14.50 7.09 6.00
CA TYR A 65 15.62 6.31 5.48
C TYR A 65 16.19 6.92 4.21
N GLU A 66 15.34 7.42 3.30
CA GLU A 66 15.79 8.14 2.12
C GLU A 66 16.63 9.37 2.50
N HIS A 67 16.20 10.12 3.51
CA HIS A 67 16.98 11.24 4.04
C HIS A 67 18.33 10.78 4.59
N ARG A 68 18.37 9.70 5.38
CA ARG A 68 19.63 9.14 5.92
C ARG A 68 20.54 8.61 4.81
N ILE A 69 19.99 7.94 3.82
CA ILE A 69 20.74 7.44 2.65
C ILE A 69 21.28 8.62 1.84
N ALA A 70 20.51 9.69 1.67
CA ALA A 70 20.98 10.90 1.01
C ALA A 70 22.17 11.54 1.75
N LEU A 71 22.14 11.54 3.09
CA LEU A 71 23.27 11.98 3.92
C LEU A 71 24.49 11.04 3.83
N LEU A 72 24.26 9.75 3.60
CA LEU A 72 25.30 8.72 3.51
C LEU A 72 25.80 8.47 2.07
N ASN A 73 25.19 9.09 1.05
CA ASN A 73 25.42 8.76 -0.35
C ASN A 73 26.85 9.18 -0.79
N PRO A 74 27.75 8.22 -1.07
CA PRO A 74 29.12 8.50 -1.46
C PRO A 74 29.25 8.97 -2.91
N ARG A 75 28.20 8.91 -3.74
CA ARG A 75 28.26 9.44 -5.13
C ARG A 75 28.29 10.98 -5.18
N LYS A 76 28.01 11.64 -4.06
CA LYS A 76 28.35 13.06 -3.80
C LYS A 76 29.58 13.22 -2.92
N LEU A 77 30.15 12.14 -2.40
CA LEU A 77 31.34 12.16 -1.58
C LEU A 77 32.53 12.04 -2.52
N ASP A 78 33.27 13.13 -2.66
CA ASP A 78 34.40 13.26 -3.56
C ASP A 78 35.36 12.06 -3.38
N PRO A 79 35.70 11.29 -4.42
CA PRO A 79 36.67 10.19 -4.32
C PRO A 79 38.01 10.62 -3.70
N ASP A 80 38.34 11.90 -3.77
CA ASP A 80 39.50 12.49 -3.09
C ASP A 80 39.38 12.43 -1.56
N LEU A 81 38.19 12.63 -0.99
CA LEU A 81 37.96 12.53 0.46
C LEU A 81 38.09 11.09 0.97
N LEU A 82 37.69 10.10 0.17
CA LEU A 82 37.92 8.68 0.47
C LEU A 82 39.41 8.35 0.47
N THR A 83 40.15 8.93 -0.48
CA THR A 83 41.61 8.75 -0.60
C THR A 83 42.35 9.40 0.58
N GLU A 84 41.96 10.60 1.00
CA GLU A 84 42.54 11.25 2.19
C GLU A 84 42.21 10.47 3.47
N ARG A 85 40.99 9.96 3.62
CA ARG A 85 40.63 9.16 4.81
C ARG A 85 41.35 7.83 4.84
N ALA A 86 41.54 7.18 3.68
CA ALA A 86 42.34 5.97 3.56
C ALA A 86 43.82 6.25 3.88
N ARG A 87 44.39 7.37 3.40
CA ARG A 87 45.76 7.79 3.69
C ARG A 87 45.98 8.07 5.18
N ALA A 88 45.04 8.77 5.82
CA ALA A 88 45.07 9.07 7.24
C ALA A 88 44.91 7.82 8.13
N LEU A 89 44.15 6.82 7.69
CA LEU A 89 43.97 5.55 8.43
C LEU A 89 45.11 4.55 8.20
N LEU A 90 45.73 4.55 7.01
CA LEU A 90 46.84 3.66 6.66
C LEU A 90 48.22 4.21 7.06
N GLY A 91 48.28 5.43 7.63
CA GLY A 91 49.54 6.04 8.05
C GLY A 91 50.51 6.31 6.90
N LEU A 92 49.99 6.56 5.68
CA LEU A 92 50.85 6.90 4.54
C LEU A 92 51.24 8.38 4.62
N VAL A 93 52.40 8.62 5.21
CA VAL A 93 53.09 9.92 5.24
C VAL A 93 53.69 10.19 3.85
N HIS A 94 53.58 11.42 3.34
CA HIS A 94 54.21 11.80 2.07
C HIS A 94 55.74 11.64 2.20
N PRO A 95 56.48 11.24 1.15
CA PRO A 95 57.94 11.08 1.25
C PRO A 95 58.71 12.34 1.71
N ASP A 96 58.07 13.51 1.69
CA ASP A 96 58.64 14.80 2.08
C ASP A 96 58.26 15.27 3.51
N ASP A 97 57.45 14.50 4.26
CA ASP A 97 57.03 14.88 5.61
C ASP A 97 58.03 14.40 6.68
N VAL A 98 58.61 15.34 7.40
CA VAL A 98 59.59 15.07 8.47
C VAL A 98 58.87 14.67 9.76
N LEU A 99 58.98 13.39 10.12
CA LEU A 99 58.54 12.89 11.43
C LEU A 99 59.52 13.37 12.52
N VAL A 100 59.11 14.33 13.34
CA VAL A 100 59.82 14.67 14.58
C VAL A 100 59.30 13.74 15.68
N ALA A 101 60.05 12.68 15.96
CA ALA A 101 59.81 11.85 17.14
C ALA A 101 60.15 12.67 18.40
N PRO A 102 59.28 12.72 19.42
CA PRO A 102 59.62 13.35 20.67
C PRO A 102 60.77 12.58 21.33
N GLU A 103 61.77 13.36 21.75
CA GLU A 103 63.01 12.96 22.39
C GLU A 103 62.79 11.81 23.38
N ALA A 104 63.50 10.72 23.17
CA ALA A 104 63.50 9.59 24.08
C ALA A 104 63.93 10.09 25.46
N ILE A 105 63.03 9.97 26.43
CA ILE A 105 63.39 10.11 27.85
C ILE A 105 64.31 8.93 28.16
N VAL A 106 65.61 9.20 28.07
CA VAL A 106 66.68 8.36 28.61
C VAL A 106 66.53 8.40 30.14
N ASN A 107 66.33 7.24 30.72
CA ASN A 107 66.44 7.00 32.17
C ASN A 107 67.89 7.05 32.62
#